data_AF-A0A9P6CTS5-F1
#
_entry.id   AF-A0A9P6CTS5-F1
#
_cell.length_a   1.000
_cell.length_b   1.000
_cell.length_c   1.000
_cell.angle_alpha   90.00
_cell.angle_beta   90.00
_cell.angle_gamma   90.00
#
_symmetry.space_group_name_H-M   'P 1'
#
loop_
_entity.id
_entity.type
_entity.pdbx_description
1 polymer ?
#
loop_
_entity_poly.entity_id
_entity_poly.type
_entity_poly.pdbx_seq_one_letter_code
_entity_poly.pdbx_strand_id
1 'polypeptide(L)'
;MEISKPTPRTRGQRGLLKDFVEMPMDILYEILCELDPIDLLNLARTTKALRAVLMSRLSMFIWKSARSHIAGLPECPDDLNEPQYAALMFDTRCSVSYICETLFSL
;
A
#
# COMPACT_ATOMS: atom_id res chain seq x y z
N MET A 1 -3.97 36.19 23.95
CA MET A 1 -4.05 34.72 24.01
C MET A 1 -5.21 34.31 23.11
N GLU A 2 -4.91 33.98 21.86
CA GLU A 2 -5.90 33.49 20.88
C GLU A 2 -6.13 32.00 21.16
N ILE A 3 -7.36 31.63 21.53
CA ILE A 3 -7.75 30.24 21.77
C ILE A 3 -7.99 29.58 20.41
N SER A 4 -7.07 28.72 19.99
CA SER A 4 -7.25 27.87 18.81
C SER A 4 -8.49 26.98 19.00
N LYS A 5 -9.48 27.14 18.11
CA LYS A 5 -10.70 26.32 18.13
C LYS A 5 -10.36 24.89 17.71
N PRO A 6 -10.85 23.85 18.41
CA PRO A 6 -10.65 22.47 17.99
C PRO A 6 -11.37 22.23 16.66
N THR A 7 -10.63 21.76 15.65
CA THR A 7 -11.20 21.35 14.36
C THR A 7 -12.17 20.17 14.57
N PRO A 8 -13.33 20.17 13.90
CA PRO A 8 -14.27 19.07 14.02
C PRO A 8 -13.61 17.78 13.53
N ARG A 9 -13.58 16.76 14.40
CA ARG A 9 -13.15 15.41 14.03
C ARG A 9 -14.11 14.92 12.94
N THR A 10 -13.65 14.86 11.69
CA THR A 10 -14.39 14.23 10.59
C THR A 10 -14.76 12.82 11.03
N ARG A 11 -16.05 12.59 11.28
CA ARG A 11 -16.60 11.26 11.54
C ARG A 11 -16.28 10.42 10.31
N GLY A 12 -15.23 9.60 10.40
CA GLY A 12 -14.68 8.87 9.26
C GLY A 12 -15.81 8.17 8.50
N GLN A 13 -15.81 8.30 7.18
CA GLN A 13 -16.75 7.61 6.30
C GLN A 13 -16.45 6.11 6.36
N ARG A 14 -16.97 5.43 7.38
CA ARG A 14 -16.86 3.98 7.53
C ARG A 14 -17.66 3.34 6.39
N GLY A 15 -16.97 2.61 5.52
CA GLY A 15 -17.60 1.86 4.43
C GLY A 15 -17.30 2.37 3.02
N LEU A 16 -16.74 3.57 2.83
CA LEU A 16 -16.43 4.08 1.47
C LEU A 16 -15.48 3.16 0.69
N LEU A 17 -14.48 2.60 1.39
CA LEU A 17 -13.51 1.67 0.78
C LEU A 17 -14.07 0.26 0.55
N LYS A 18 -15.29 -0.04 1.03
CA LYS A 18 -15.93 -1.33 0.76
C LYS A 18 -16.25 -1.43 -0.74
N ASP A 19 -16.91 -0.39 -1.26
CA ASP A 19 -17.27 -0.28 -2.67
C ASP A 19 -16.02 -0.26 -3.57
N PHE A 20 -14.90 0.27 -3.04
CA PHE A 20 -13.61 0.26 -3.74
C PHE A 20 -13.07 -1.14 -3.98
N VAL A 21 -13.28 -2.09 -3.06
CA VAL A 21 -12.80 -3.48 -3.22
C VAL A 21 -13.84 -4.37 -3.92
N GLU A 22 -15.10 -3.93 -4.00
CA GLU A 22 -16.17 -4.64 -4.72
C GLU A 22 -16.20 -4.33 -6.23
N MET A 23 -15.39 -3.39 -6.71
CA MET A 23 -15.27 -3.09 -8.14
C MET A 23 -14.60 -4.24 -8.92
N PRO A 24 -14.79 -4.32 -10.25
CA PRO A 24 -14.07 -5.28 -11.09
C PRO A 24 -12.55 -5.14 -10.92
N MET A 25 -11.86 -6.27 -10.82
CA MET A 25 -10.42 -6.31 -10.54
C MET A 25 -9.58 -5.50 -11.54
N ASP A 26 -9.95 -5.48 -12.81
CA ASP A 26 -9.22 -4.73 -13.84
C ASP A 26 -9.21 -3.23 -13.56
N ILE A 27 -10.35 -2.66 -13.16
CA ILE A 27 -10.48 -1.24 -12.84
C ILE A 27 -9.71 -0.91 -11.55
N LEU A 28 -9.81 -1.81 -10.56
CA LEU A 28 -9.05 -1.68 -9.32
C LEU A 28 -7.55 -1.66 -9.60
N TYR A 29 -7.08 -2.57 -10.44
CA TYR A 29 -5.67 -2.67 -10.81
C TYR A 29 -5.19 -1.45 -11.59
N GLU A 30 -6.00 -0.92 -12.50
CA GLU A 30 -5.66 0.32 -13.22
C GLU A 30 -5.42 1.48 -12.24
N ILE A 31 -6.33 1.67 -11.28
CA ILE A 31 -6.19 2.72 -10.26
C ILE A 31 -4.94 2.51 -9.40
N LEU A 32 -4.66 1.27 -9.01
CA LEU A 32 -3.51 0.94 -8.18
C LEU A 32 -2.18 1.08 -8.94
N CYS A 33 -2.16 0.82 -10.25
CA CYS A 33 -0.97 0.98 -11.09
C CYS A 33 -0.50 2.42 -11.19
N GLU A 34 -1.40 3.40 -11.02
CA GLU A 34 -1.13 4.84 -11.05
C GLU A 34 -0.56 5.37 -9.71
N LEU A 35 -0.48 4.54 -8.67
CA LEU A 35 0.01 4.95 -7.35
C LEU A 35 1.52 4.78 -7.19
N ASP A 36 2.11 5.59 -6.30
CA ASP A 36 3.51 5.42 -5.92
C ASP A 36 3.68 4.23 -4.94
N PRO A 37 4.89 3.64 -4.84
CA PRO A 37 5.15 2.50 -3.96
C PRO A 37 4.81 2.76 -2.50
N ILE A 38 5.00 4.00 -2.02
CA ILE A 38 4.64 4.39 -0.65
C ILE A 38 3.13 4.40 -0.41
N ASP A 39 2.36 4.81 -1.41
CA ASP A 39 0.90 4.85 -1.34
C ASP A 39 0.34 3.43 -1.35
N LEU A 40 0.89 2.54 -2.18
CA LEU A 40 0.55 1.11 -2.18
C LEU A 40 0.85 0.46 -0.82
N LEU A 41 2.00 0.76 -0.20
CA LEU A 41 2.31 0.27 1.14
C LEU A 41 1.32 0.75 2.19
N ASN A 42 0.99 2.03 2.15
CA ASN A 42 0.02 2.62 3.07
C ASN A 42 -1.36 1.98 2.86
N LEU A 43 -1.78 1.81 1.61
CA LEU A 43 -3.07 1.21 1.26
C LEU A 43 -3.15 -0.25 1.72
N ALA A 44 -2.09 -1.04 1.52
CA ALA A 44 -1.98 -2.40 2.02
C ALA A 44 -2.03 -2.52 3.55
N ARG A 45 -1.84 -1.43 4.29
CA ARG A 45 -1.93 -1.37 5.76
C ARG A 45 -3.29 -0.91 6.27
N THR A 46 -4.14 -0.35 5.40
CA THR A 46 -5.44 0.19 5.81
C THR A 46 -6.49 -0.89 6.12
N THR A 47 -6.59 -1.93 5.30
CA THR A 47 -7.61 -2.98 5.44
C THR A 47 -7.06 -4.36 5.07
N LYS A 48 -7.65 -5.42 5.65
CA LYS A 48 -7.28 -6.81 5.34
C LYS A 48 -7.51 -7.16 3.85
N ALA A 49 -8.57 -6.61 3.24
CA ALA A 49 -8.91 -6.91 1.86
C ALA A 49 -7.90 -6.30 0.88
N LEU A 50 -7.54 -5.02 1.07
CA LEU A 50 -6.49 -4.36 0.27
C LEU A 50 -5.14 -5.03 0.46
N ARG A 51 -4.82 -5.45 1.69
CA ARG A 51 -3.62 -6.25 1.95
C ARG A 51 -3.61 -7.54 1.14
N ALA A 52 -4.70 -8.30 1.13
CA ALA A 52 -4.80 -9.56 0.39
C ALA A 52 -4.61 -9.36 -1.13
N VAL A 53 -5.14 -8.26 -1.67
CA VAL A 53 -4.96 -7.91 -3.09
C VAL A 53 -3.53 -7.48 -3.38
N LEU A 54 -2.97 -6.55 -2.62
CA LEU A 54 -1.65 -5.94 -2.89
C LEU A 54 -0.47 -6.84 -2.52
N MET A 55 -0.64 -7.81 -1.63
CA MET A 55 0.43 -8.76 -1.25
C MET A 55 0.37 -10.08 -2.03
N SER A 56 -0.56 -10.19 -2.99
CA SER A 56 -0.68 -11.35 -3.88
C SER A 56 0.40 -11.34 -4.96
N ARG A 57 0.80 -12.52 -5.44
CA ARG A 57 1.69 -12.63 -6.61
C ARG A 57 1.05 -12.02 -7.86
N LEU A 58 -0.28 -12.02 -7.96
CA LEU A 58 -1.01 -11.47 -9.11
C LEU A 58 -0.82 -9.95 -9.22
N SER A 59 -0.63 -9.23 -8.11
CA SER A 59 -0.43 -7.77 -8.12
C SER A 59 1.02 -7.36 -8.31
N MET A 60 1.94 -8.28 -8.63
CA MET A 60 3.35 -7.95 -8.87
C MET A 60 3.54 -6.88 -9.95
N PHE A 61 2.70 -6.89 -11.00
CA PHE A 61 2.76 -5.89 -12.06
C PHE A 61 2.44 -4.48 -11.55
N ILE A 62 1.54 -4.36 -10.56
CA ILE A 62 1.15 -3.09 -9.94
C ILE A 62 2.37 -2.48 -9.25
N TRP A 63 3.10 -3.27 -8.47
CA TRP A 63 4.30 -2.78 -7.80
C TRP A 63 5.42 -2.41 -8.76
N LYS A 64 5.58 -3.16 -9.85
CA LYS A 64 6.53 -2.82 -10.92
C LYS A 64 6.15 -1.50 -11.60
N SER A 65 4.85 -1.29 -11.87
CA SER A 65 4.33 -0.04 -12.41
C SER A 65 4.63 1.13 -11.47
N ALA A 66 4.24 1.01 -10.21
CA ALA A 66 4.50 2.00 -9.17
C ALA A 66 5.99 2.33 -9.03
N ARG A 67 6.86 1.31 -9.06
CA ARG A 67 8.32 1.48 -9.03
C ARG A 67 8.80 2.31 -10.21
N SER A 68 8.23 2.11 -11.40
CA SER A 68 8.62 2.81 -12.63
C SER A 68 8.31 4.31 -12.61
N HIS A 69 7.39 4.77 -11.74
CA HIS A 69 7.10 6.19 -11.55
C HIS A 69 8.25 6.96 -10.90
N ILE A 70 9.14 6.24 -10.20
CA ILE A 70 10.26 6.85 -9.47
C ILE A 70 11.51 6.79 -10.33
N ALA A 71 11.84 7.93 -10.93
CA ALA A 71 13.05 8.08 -11.73
C ALA A 71 14.31 7.81 -10.90
N GLY A 72 15.19 6.95 -11.41
CA GLY A 72 16.49 6.64 -10.78
C GLY A 72 16.44 5.56 -9.69
N LEU A 73 15.29 4.94 -9.45
CA LEU A 73 15.20 3.79 -8.55
C LEU A 73 15.71 2.51 -9.27
N PRO A 74 16.63 1.74 -8.66
CA PRO A 74 17.12 0.51 -9.29
C PRO A 74 16.03 -0.56 -9.33
N GLU A 75 16.25 -1.58 -10.16
CA GLU A 75 15.39 -2.76 -10.16
C GLU A 75 15.42 -3.46 -8.79
N CYS A 76 14.31 -4.09 -8.43
CA CYS A 76 14.21 -4.90 -7.23
C CYS A 76 15.26 -6.03 -7.30
N PRO A 77 16.16 -6.15 -6.31
CA PRO A 77 17.10 -7.26 -6.22
C PRO A 77 16.38 -8.61 -6.16
N ASP A 78 17.00 -9.68 -6.66
CA ASP A 78 16.41 -11.04 -6.65
C ASP A 78 16.13 -11.58 -5.24
N ASP A 79 16.83 -11.06 -4.23
CA ASP A 79 16.65 -11.42 -2.81
C ASP A 79 15.35 -10.84 -2.21
N LEU A 80 14.72 -9.88 -2.89
CA LEU A 80 13.53 -9.17 -2.41
C LEU A 80 12.37 -9.31 -3.38
N ASN A 81 11.16 -9.27 -2.84
CA ASN A 81 9.97 -9.02 -3.65
C ASN A 81 9.63 -7.52 -3.72
N GLU A 82 8.86 -7.12 -4.72
CA GLU A 82 8.54 -5.70 -4.95
C GLU A 82 7.91 -4.99 -3.72
N PRO A 83 6.96 -5.59 -2.98
CA PRO A 83 6.45 -4.97 -1.75
C PRO A 83 7.51 -4.80 -0.65
N GLN A 84 8.40 -5.77 -0.47
CA GLN A 84 9.52 -5.68 0.49
C GLN A 84 10.51 -4.61 0.08
N TYR A 85 10.82 -4.53 -1.22
CA TYR A 85 11.70 -3.53 -1.77
C TYR A 85 11.13 -2.12 -1.61
N ALA A 86 9.84 -1.93 -1.91
CA ALA A 86 9.14 -0.68 -1.63
C ALA A 86 9.20 -0.33 -0.13
N ALA A 87 8.97 -1.30 0.76
CA ALA A 87 9.01 -1.06 2.21
C ALA A 87 10.42 -0.65 2.66
N LEU A 88 11.46 -1.28 2.12
CA LEU A 88 12.85 -0.93 2.41
C LEU A 88 13.20 0.49 1.95
N MET A 89 12.71 0.89 0.78
CA MET A 89 13.05 2.18 0.17
C MET A 89 12.25 3.36 0.73
N PHE A 90 10.98 3.16 1.11
CA PHE A 90 10.05 4.26 1.43
C PHE A 90 9.47 4.23 2.84
N ASP A 91 9.54 3.11 3.55
CA ASP A 91 9.02 3.05 4.92
C ASP A 91 10.08 3.55 5.92
N THR A 92 9.64 4.33 6.90
CA THR A 92 10.52 4.81 7.99
C THR A 92 10.64 3.80 9.14
N ARG A 93 9.94 2.67 9.05
CA ARG A 93 9.96 1.60 10.05
C ARG A 93 11.06 0.60 9.72
N CYS A 94 11.89 0.27 10.71
CA CYS A 94 12.81 -0.86 10.59
C CYS A 94 12.04 -2.16 10.31
N SER A 95 12.31 -2.78 9.17
CA SER A 95 11.75 -4.06 8.72
C SER A 95 12.51 -5.27 9.28
N VAL A 96 13.35 -5.08 10.30
CA VAL A 96 14.07 -6.14 11.01
C VAL A 96 13.04 -7.07 11.68
N SER A 97 12.78 -8.21 11.03
CA SER A 97 12.10 -9.40 11.56
C SER A 97 10.57 -9.57 11.45
N TYR A 98 9.82 -8.71 10.73
CA TYR A 98 8.36 -8.94 10.52
C TYR A 98 7.96 -9.51 9.15
N ILE A 99 8.92 -10.05 8.40
CA ILE A 99 8.65 -10.69 7.11
C ILE A 99 7.91 -12.03 7.31
N CYS A 100 7.74 -12.56 8.53
CA CYS A 100 6.94 -13.79 8.76
C CYS A 100 5.61 -13.55 9.52
N GLU A 101 5.56 -12.68 10.54
CA GLU A 101 4.36 -12.64 11.41
C GLU A 101 3.17 -11.83 10.88
N THR A 102 3.37 -10.89 9.94
CA THR A 102 2.22 -10.26 9.26
C THR A 102 1.75 -11.06 8.03
N LEU A 103 2.41 -12.18 7.71
CA LEU A 103 2.19 -13.00 6.51
C LEU A 103 1.31 -14.24 6.72
N PHE A 104 0.92 -14.56 7.95
CA PHE A 104 -0.11 -15.59 8.25
C PHE A 104 -0.89 -15.19 9.51
N SER A 105 -1.94 -14.37 9.38
CA SER A 105 -3.00 -14.31 10.39
C SER A 105 -4.32 -13.92 9.76
N LEU A 106 -5.21 -14.92 9.74
CA LEU A 106 -6.66 -14.75 9.79
C LEU A 106 -7.04 -13.80 10.94
#